data_AF-X1DPP4-F1
#
_entry.id   AF-X1DPP4-F1
#
_cell.length_a   1.000
_cell.length_b   1.000
_cell.length_c   1.000
_cell.angle_alpha   90.00
_cell.angle_beta   90.00
_cell.angle_gamma   90.00
#
_symmetry.space_group_name_H-M   'P 1'
#
loop_
_entity.id
_entity.type
_entity.pdbx_description
1 polymer ?
#
loop_
_entity_poly.entity_id
_entity_poly.type
_entity_poly.pdbx_seq_one_letter_code
_entity_poly.pdbx_strand_id
1 'polypeptide(L)' 'MLICNTDNIDDGDELEVDLARGTVNDITKANQLTFGKLPEVMLHILNEGGLIPYIQKYGDFRL' A
#
# COMPACT_ATOMS: atom_id res chain seq x y z
N MET A 1 1.18 6.42 2.98
CA MET A 1 1.02 6.93 1.60
C MET A 1 1.98 6.17 0.71
N LEU A 2 1.54 5.70 -0.46
CA LEU A 2 2.41 5.10 -1.46
C LEU A 2 3.04 6.23 -2.28
N ILE A 3 4.37 6.29 -2.30
CA ILE A 3 5.15 7.30 -3.04
C ILE A 3 6.30 6.58 -3.73
N CYS A 4 6.33 6.62 -5.06
CA CYS A 4 7.41 6.08 -5.89
C CYS A 4 7.59 6.94 -7.15
N ASN A 5 8.67 6.72 -7.89
CA ASN A 5 8.84 7.32 -9.21
C ASN A 5 7.90 6.63 -10.22
N THR A 6 7.01 7.39 -10.85
CA THR A 6 6.02 6.89 -11.81
C THR A 6 6.40 7.11 -13.28
N ASP A 7 7.62 7.57 -13.59
CA ASP A 7 8.07 7.89 -14.96
C ASP A 7 7.92 6.72 -15.95
N ASN A 8 7.92 5.48 -15.46
CA ASN A 8 7.80 4.26 -16.27
C ASN A 8 6.42 3.61 -16.21
N ILE A 9 5.44 4.25 -15.59
CA ILE A 9 4.05 3.78 -15.51
C ILE A 9 3.24 4.55 -16.55
N ASP A 10 2.67 3.83 -17.52
CA ASP A 10 1.87 4.39 -18.59
C ASP A 10 0.37 4.16 -18.31
N ASP A 11 -0.47 4.97 -18.96
CA ASP A 11 -1.92 4.77 -18.92
C ASP A 11 -2.29 3.40 -19.51
N GLY A 12 -3.10 2.65 -18.78
CA GLY A 12 -3.51 1.29 -19.14
C GLY A 12 -2.60 0.16 -18.64
N ASP A 13 -1.50 0.44 -17.95
CA ASP A 13 -0.69 -0.62 -17.32
C ASP A 13 -1.45 -1.32 -16.17
N GLU A 14 -1.27 -2.63 -16.07
CA GLU A 14 -1.76 -3.42 -14.95
C GLU A 14 -0.66 -3.52 -13.88
N LEU A 15 -0.96 -2.95 -12.71
CA LEU A 15 -0.04 -2.91 -11.59
C LEU A 15 -0.52 -3.81 -10.46
N GLU A 16 0.36 -4.68 -9.97
CA GLU A 16 0.19 -5.39 -8.71
C GLU A 16 0.94 -4.63 -7.60
N VAL A 17 0.25 -4.28 -6.52
CA VAL A 17 0.81 -3.49 -5.42
C VAL A 17 0.84 -4.32 -4.15
N ASP A 18 2.03 -4.54 -3.59
CA ASP A 18 2.21 -5.11 -2.26
C ASP A 18 2.58 -4.00 -1.26
N LEU A 19 1.57 -3.56 -0.51
CA LEU A 19 1.69 -2.51 0.50
C LEU A 19 2.57 -2.92 1.69
N ALA A 20 2.64 -4.22 2.01
CA ALA A 20 3.41 -4.72 3.14
C ALA A 20 4.90 -4.83 2.78
N ARG A 21 5.20 -5.27 1.54
CA ARG A 21 6.57 -5.34 1.03
C ARG A 21 7.10 -3.99 0.54
N GLY A 22 6.22 -3.07 0.16
CA GLY A 22 6.62 -1.78 -0.40
C GLY A 22 7.01 -1.89 -1.87
N THR A 23 6.33 -2.75 -2.64
CA THR A 23 6.65 -3.04 -4.05
C THR A 23 5.45 -2.82 -4.96
N VAL A 24 5.70 -2.28 -6.15
CA VAL A 24 4.74 -2.22 -7.26
C VAL A 24 5.34 -3.03 -8.41
N ASN A 25 4.65 -4.08 -8.84
CA ASN A 25 5.01 -4.86 -10.01
C ASN A 25 4.15 -4.40 -11.18
N ASP A 26 4.77 -3.85 -12.21
CA ASP A 26 4.11 -3.62 -13.49
C ASP A 26 4.08 -4.93 -14.26
N ILE A 27 2.91 -5.54 -14.32
CA ILE A 27 2.71 -6.85 -14.94
C ILE A 27 2.79 -6.71 -16.47
N THR A 28 2.34 -5.58 -17.01
CA THR A 28 2.34 -5.30 -18.45
C THR A 28 3.76 -5.19 -19.00
N LYS A 29 4.66 -4.53 -18.27
CA LYS A 29 6.05 -4.27 -18.70
C LYS A 29 7.10 -5.17 -18.06
N ALA A 30 6.68 -6.07 -17.16
CA ALA A 30 7.58 -6.93 -16.38
C ALA A 30 8.68 -6.12 -15.66
N ASN A 31 8.29 -4.99 -15.05
CA ASN A 31 9.19 -4.15 -14.27
C ASN A 31 8.73 -4.11 -12.79
N GLN A 32 9.65 -3.77 -11.89
CA GLN A 32 9.34 -3.62 -10.47
C GLN A 32 9.83 -2.26 -9.96
N LEU A 33 8.95 -1.57 -9.25
CA LEU A 33 9.22 -0.34 -8.53
C LEU A 33 9.13 -0.58 -7.02
N THR A 34 9.78 0.27 -6.23
CA THR A 34 9.74 0.19 -4.77
C THR A 34 9.28 1.52 -4.18
N PHE A 35 8.69 1.44 -2.98
CA PHE A 35 8.28 2.59 -2.18
C PHE A 35 8.55 2.33 -0.70
N GLY A 36 8.45 3.39 0.10
CA GLY A 36 8.56 3.27 1.56
C GLY A 36 7.45 2.39 2.13
N LYS A 37 7.82 1.33 2.85
CA LYS A 37 6.86 0.42 3.49
C LYS A 37 5.88 1.18 4.37
N LEU A 38 4.61 0.80 4.29
CA LEU A 38 3.61 1.35 5.21
C LEU A 38 3.91 0.85 6.63
N PRO A 39 3.79 1.71 7.66
CA PRO A 39 3.82 1.26 9.04
C PRO A 39 2.77 0.18 9.29
N GLU A 40 3.07 -0.79 10.15
CA GLU A 40 2.20 -1.94 10.41
C GLU A 40 0.80 -1.51 10.89
N VAL A 41 0.73 -0.51 11.77
CA VAL A 41 -0.54 0.07 12.24
C VAL A 41 -1.41 0.59 11.09
N MET A 42 -0.80 1.11 10.02
CA MET A 42 -1.54 1.59 8.84
C MET A 42 -2.12 0.44 8.03
N LEU A 43 -1.41 -0.69 7.91
CA LEU A 43 -1.92 -1.90 7.27
C LEU A 43 -3.11 -2.48 8.06
N HIS A 44 -3.02 -2.52 9.39
CA HIS A 44 -4.11 -2.96 10.25
C HIS A 44 -5.35 -2.07 10.10
N ILE A 45 -5.17 -0.74 10.08
CA ILE A 45 -6.27 0.21 9.86
C ILE A 45 -6.98 -0.06 8.52
N LEU A 46 -6.23 -0.30 7.45
CA LEU A 46 -6.80 -0.61 6.13
C LEU A 46 -7.55 -1.95 6.14
N ASN A 47 -7.00 -2.98 6.78
CA ASN A 47 -7.62 -4.31 6.90
C ASN A 47 -8.95 -4.28 7.68
N GLU A 48 -9.12 -3.36 8.61
CA GLU A 48 -10.39 -3.17 9.33
C GLU A 48 -11.41 -2.34 8.53
N GLY A 49 -11.05 -1.84 7.34
CA GLY A 49 -11.93 -1.00 6.52
C GLY A 49 -11.83 0.50 6.84
N GLY A 50 -10.76 0.93 7.51
CA GLY A 50 -10.46 2.33 7.77
C GLY A 50 -10.28 2.67 9.25
N LEU A 51 -9.95 3.93 9.52
CA LEU A 51 -9.59 4.39 10.86
C LEU A 51 -10.74 4.21 11.87
N ILE A 52 -11.97 4.55 11.49
CA ILE A 52 -13.13 4.48 12.39
C ILE A 52 -13.42 3.03 12.81
N PRO A 53 -13.55 2.04 11.89
CA PRO A 53 -13.69 0.63 12.25
C PRO A 53 -12.58 0.12 13.17
N TYR A 54 -11.32 0.48 12.88
CA TYR A 54 -10.18 0.08 13.70
C TYR A 54 -10.31 0.59 15.14
N ILE A 55 -10.57 1.88 15.33
CA ILE A 55 -10.70 2.48 16.66
C ILE A 55 -11.91 1.91 17.42
N GLN A 56 -13.04 1.67 16.74
CA GLN A 56 -14.21 1.04 17.35
C GLN A 56 -13.90 -0.37 17.90
N LYS A 57 -13.03 -1.12 17.22
CA LYS A 57 -12.65 -2.48 17.60
C LYS A 57 -11.54 -2.53 18.66
N TYR A 58 -10.56 -1.64 18.58
CA TYR A 58 -9.34 -1.71 19.39
C TYR A 58 -9.21 -0.64 20.47
N GLY A 59 -10.04 0.40 20.44
CA GLY A 59 -10.12 1.50 21.41
C GLY A 59 -9.18 2.67 21.13
N ASP A 60 -7.92 2.39 20.77
CA ASP A 60 -6.88 3.37 20.41
C ASP A 60 -5.87 2.73 19.45
N PHE A 61 -4.87 3.48 18.98
CA PHE A 61 -3.73 2.95 18.23
C PHE A 61 -2.96 1.94 19.08
N ARG A 62 -2.95 0.67 18.65
CA ARG A 62 -2.03 -0.32 19.17
C ARG A 62 -0.73 -0.23 18.37
N LEU A 63 0.26 0.44 18.96
CA LEU A 63 1.60 0.67 18.41
C LEU A 63 2.54 -0.49 18.69
#